data_AF-A0A0N7KTF0-F1
#
_entry.id   AF-A0A0N7KTF0-F1
#
_cell.length_a   1.000
_cell.length_b   1.000
_cell.length_c   1.000
_cell.angle_alpha   90.00
_cell.angle_beta   90.00
_cell.angle_gamma   90.00
#
_symmetry.space_group_name_H-M   'P 1'
#
loop_
_entity.id
_entity.type
_entity.pdbx_description
1 polymer ?
#
loop_
_entity_poly.entity_id
_entity_poly.type
_entity_poly.pdbx_seq_one_letter_code
_entity_poly.pdbx_strand_id
1 'polypeptide(L)'
;MYEEDNIQGELLLVQAELDDIQGQISALIDRQEELYERESQLKAMLEVSKASNNTINNTPSVGPKDWSGSFLWDSRADDVRFNVFGISSYRQNQREVR
;
A
#
# COMPACT_ATOMS: atom_id res chain seq x y z
N MET A 1 23.10 -62.87 10.82
CA MET A 1 22.79 -62.77 9.37
C MET A 1 21.40 -62.18 9.18
N TYR A 2 20.29 -62.90 9.46
CA TYR A 2 18.93 -62.32 9.32
C TYR A 2 18.70 -61.00 10.08
N GLU A 3 19.22 -60.86 11.29
CA GLU A 3 19.09 -59.63 12.08
C GLU A 3 19.90 -58.46 11.48
N GLU A 4 21.11 -58.73 10.98
CA GLU A 4 21.96 -57.73 10.32
C GLU A 4 21.35 -57.25 9.01
N ASP A 5 20.83 -58.19 8.20
CA ASP A 5 20.12 -57.88 6.95
C ASP A 5 18.84 -57.07 7.24
N ASN A 6 18.10 -57.38 8.31
CA ASN A 6 16.91 -56.63 8.72
C ASN A 6 17.27 -55.20 9.16
N ILE A 7 18.29 -55.05 10.01
CA ILE A 7 18.77 -53.74 10.47
C ILE A 7 19.25 -52.90 9.28
N GLN A 8 19.97 -53.51 8.33
CA GLN A 8 20.43 -52.80 7.14
C GLN A 8 19.25 -52.36 6.25
N GLY A 9 18.21 -53.19 6.13
CA GLY A 9 16.98 -52.82 5.43
C GLY A 9 16.26 -51.64 6.09
N GLU A 10 16.08 -51.66 7.41
CA GLU A 10 15.48 -50.55 8.16
C GLU A 10 16.32 -49.28 8.06
N LEU A 11 17.65 -49.39 8.11
CA LEU A 11 18.55 -48.24 7.96
C LEU A 11 18.42 -47.57 6.59
N LEU A 12 18.27 -48.36 5.51
CA LEU A 12 18.03 -47.82 4.16
C LEU A 12 16.68 -47.11 4.06
N LEU A 13 15.63 -47.65 4.69
CA LEU A 13 14.31 -47.01 4.73
C LEU A 13 14.36 -45.69 5.48
N VAL A 14 14.99 -45.65 6.65
CA VAL A 14 15.17 -44.43 7.45
C VAL A 14 15.99 -43.39 6.68
N GLN A 15 17.07 -43.81 6.00
CA GLN A 15 17.88 -42.89 5.19
C GLN A 15 17.05 -42.27 4.05
N ALA A 16 16.22 -43.06 3.36
CA ALA A 16 15.35 -42.54 2.30
C ALA A 16 14.31 -41.54 2.83
N GLU A 17 13.74 -41.79 4.02
CA GLU A 17 12.82 -40.85 4.68
C GLU A 17 13.52 -39.55 5.10
N LEU A 18 14.75 -39.65 5.61
CA LEU A 18 15.56 -38.47 5.93
C LEU A 18 15.87 -37.62 4.69
N ASP A 19 16.22 -38.25 3.57
CA ASP A 19 16.50 -37.55 2.32
C ASP A 19 15.24 -36.85 1.77
N ASP A 20 14.07 -37.48 1.88
CA ASP A 20 12.79 -36.87 1.50
C ASP A 20 12.45 -35.66 2.38
N ILE A 21 12.58 -35.79 3.70
CA ILE A 21 12.37 -34.69 4.66
C ILE A 21 13.34 -33.54 4.37
N GLN A 22 14.60 -33.83 4.08
CA GLN A 22 15.58 -32.80 3.72
C GLN A 22 15.20 -32.07 2.43
N GLY A 23 14.62 -32.77 1.45
CA GLY A 23 14.04 -32.17 0.24
C GLY A 23 12.87 -31.24 0.58
N GLN A 24 11.94 -31.68 1.44
CA GLN A 24 10.80 -30.86 1.87
C GLN A 24 11.24 -29.60 2.64
N ILE A 25 12.22 -29.72 3.53
CA ILE A 25 12.80 -28.58 4.26
C ILE A 25 13.39 -27.57 3.28
N SER A 26 14.12 -28.04 2.26
CA SER A 26 14.71 -27.16 1.24
C SER A 26 13.62 -26.39 0.48
N ALA A 27 12.56 -27.06 0.04
CA ALA A 27 11.43 -26.41 -0.64
C ALA A 27 10.69 -25.39 0.26
N LEU A 28 10.58 -25.65 1.57
CA LEU A 28 10.00 -24.71 2.52
C LEU A 28 10.88 -23.47 2.72
N ILE A 29 12.20 -23.63 2.73
CA ILE A 29 13.13 -22.50 2.82
C ILE A 29 13.02 -21.60 1.58
N ASP A 30 12.99 -22.18 0.38
CA ASP A 30 12.81 -21.42 -0.87
C ASP A 30 11.48 -20.64 -0.84
N ARG A 31 10.41 -21.29 -0.37
CA ARG A 31 9.10 -20.64 -0.22
C ARG A 31 9.11 -19.54 0.83
N GLN A 32 9.86 -19.72 1.92
CA GLN A 32 10.00 -18.71 2.96
C GLN A 32 10.72 -17.46 2.42
N GLU A 33 11.73 -17.63 1.57
CA GLU A 33 12.43 -16.52 0.91
C GLU A 33 11.49 -15.70 -0.01
N GLU A 34 10.69 -16.38 -0.85
CA GLU A 34 9.67 -15.73 -1.70
C GLU A 34 8.67 -14.90 -0.86
N LEU A 35 8.25 -15.44 0.28
CA LEU A 35 7.32 -14.75 1.18
C LEU A 35 7.95 -13.53 1.85
N TYR A 36 9.23 -13.58 2.23
CA TYR A 36 9.93 -12.42 2.78
C TYR A 36 10.10 -11.31 1.75
N GLU A 37 10.42 -11.65 0.50
CA GLU A 37 10.50 -10.64 -0.58
C GLU A 37 9.13 -9.96 -0.79
N ARG A 38 8.06 -10.76 -0.85
CA ARG A 38 6.69 -10.24 -0.99
C ARG A 38 6.26 -9.40 0.22
N GLU A 39 6.60 -9.82 1.42
CA GLU A 39 6.35 -9.05 2.65
C GLU A 39 7.04 -7.69 2.59
N SER A 40 8.32 -7.66 2.19
CA SER A 40 9.10 -6.44 2.00
C SER A 40 8.44 -5.50 0.97
N GLN A 41 8.03 -6.05 -0.19
CA GLN A 41 7.33 -5.29 -1.23
C GLN A 41 6.02 -4.67 -0.71
N LEU A 42 5.20 -5.45 -0.01
CA LEU A 42 3.93 -4.99 0.55
C LEU A 42 4.14 -3.91 1.62
N LYS A 43 5.15 -4.08 2.49
CA LYS A 43 5.53 -3.05 3.47
C LYS A 43 5.96 -1.76 2.78
N ALA A 44 6.75 -1.84 1.71
CA ALA A 44 7.16 -0.66 0.94
C ALA A 44 5.95 0.06 0.30
N MET A 45 5.01 -0.68 -0.30
CA MET A 45 3.77 -0.10 -0.85
C MET A 45 2.91 0.56 0.23
N LEU A 46 2.87 -0.04 1.42
CA LEU A 46 2.11 0.47 2.56
C LEU A 46 2.74 1.73 3.16
N GLU A 47 4.06 1.86 3.17
CA GLU A 47 4.72 3.11 3.56
C GLU A 47 4.48 4.23 2.54
N VAL A 48 4.49 3.92 1.23
CA VAL A 48 4.11 4.89 0.19
C VAL A 48 2.66 5.35 0.34
N SER A 49 1.73 4.43 0.61
CA SER A 49 0.32 4.78 0.82
C SER A 49 0.08 5.57 2.10
N LYS A 50 0.79 5.24 3.19
CA LYS A 50 0.80 6.05 4.42
C LYS A 50 1.37 7.45 4.19
N ALA A 51 2.44 7.59 3.42
CA ALA A 51 3.00 8.91 3.09
C ALA A 51 1.99 9.76 2.30
N SER A 52 1.27 9.16 1.36
CA SER A 52 0.16 9.80 0.64
C SER A 52 -0.98 10.21 1.58
N ASN A 53 -1.41 9.29 2.46
CA ASN A 53 -2.46 9.56 3.44
C ASN A 53 -2.04 10.58 4.50
N ASN A 54 -0.78 10.63 4.94
CA ASN A 54 -0.31 11.64 5.87
C ASN A 54 -0.29 13.04 5.23
N THR A 55 0.00 13.10 3.92
CA THR A 55 -0.16 14.34 3.14
C THR A 55 -1.63 14.80 3.14
N ILE A 56 -2.59 13.86 3.15
CA ILE A 56 -4.03 14.15 3.26
C ILE A 56 -4.44 14.46 4.70
N ASN A 57 -3.92 13.74 5.71
CA ASN A 57 -4.35 13.83 7.11
C ASN A 57 -3.72 15.02 7.87
N ASN A 58 -2.59 15.55 7.39
CA ASN A 58 -2.11 16.87 7.81
C ASN A 58 -2.99 18.01 7.24
N THR A 59 -3.95 17.71 6.37
CA THR A 59 -5.10 18.59 6.18
C THR A 59 -6.18 18.15 7.17
N PRO A 60 -6.65 19.04 8.07
CA PRO A 60 -7.51 18.66 9.19
C PRO A 60 -8.73 17.92 8.67
N SER A 61 -8.99 16.72 9.22
CA SER A 61 -10.16 15.84 8.99
C SER A 61 -11.35 16.58 8.40
N VAL A 62 -11.35 16.68 7.08
CA VAL A 62 -12.34 17.48 6.38
C VAL A 62 -13.60 16.61 6.33
N GLY A 63 -14.69 17.10 6.89
CA GLY A 63 -16.03 16.67 6.49
C GLY A 63 -16.23 16.94 4.99
N PRO A 64 -17.46 17.03 4.45
CA PRO A 64 -17.59 17.67 3.14
C PRO A 64 -16.80 18.98 3.16
N LYS A 65 -15.85 19.12 2.24
CA LYS A 65 -14.90 20.22 2.26
C LYS A 65 -15.67 21.52 2.28
N ASP A 66 -15.40 22.34 3.29
CA ASP A 66 -16.08 23.61 3.41
C ASP A 66 -15.55 24.53 2.31
N TRP A 67 -16.27 24.54 1.18
CA TRP A 67 -16.02 25.42 0.06
C TRP A 67 -16.62 26.81 0.26
N SER A 68 -17.29 27.07 1.40
CA SER A 68 -17.85 28.37 1.71
C SER A 68 -16.84 29.36 2.31
N GLY A 69 -15.60 28.89 2.55
CA GLY A 69 -14.50 29.71 3.05
C GLY A 69 -13.84 30.54 1.94
N SER A 70 -13.09 31.56 2.37
CA SER A 70 -12.24 32.32 1.45
C SER A 70 -10.98 31.53 1.10
N PHE A 71 -10.57 31.61 -0.16
CA PHE A 71 -9.35 31.03 -0.68
C PHE A 71 -8.30 32.10 -0.98
N LEU A 72 -7.02 31.71 -0.94
CA LEU A 72 -5.88 32.60 -1.22
C LEU A 72 -5.94 33.25 -2.62
N TRP A 73 -6.66 32.62 -3.55
CA TRP A 73 -6.79 33.10 -4.93
C TRP A 73 -8.01 33.99 -5.14
N ASP A 74 -8.87 34.21 -4.13
CA ASP A 74 -10.07 35.04 -4.24
C ASP A 74 -9.73 36.47 -4.65
N SER A 75 -8.75 37.09 -3.97
CA SER A 75 -8.34 38.46 -4.28
C SER A 75 -7.81 38.60 -5.71
N ARG A 76 -7.09 37.58 -6.21
CA ARG A 76 -6.59 37.57 -7.59
C ARG A 76 -7.73 37.35 -8.58
N ALA A 77 -8.70 36.49 -8.25
CA ALA A 77 -9.88 36.27 -9.07
C ALA A 77 -10.75 37.54 -9.16
N ASP A 78 -10.94 38.25 -8.04
CA ASP A 78 -11.64 39.53 -7.98
C ASP A 78 -10.94 40.61 -8.81
N ASP A 79 -9.61 40.70 -8.70
CA ASP A 79 -8.81 41.66 -9.46
C ASP A 79 -8.91 41.40 -10.98
N VAL A 80 -8.81 40.14 -11.40
CA VAL A 80 -9.01 39.75 -12.80
C VAL A 80 -10.45 40.03 -13.24
N ARG A 81 -11.45 39.71 -12.40
CA ARG A 81 -12.86 39.96 -12.71
C ARG A 81 -13.14 41.45 -12.95
N PHE A 82 -12.58 42.32 -12.13
CA PHE A 82 -12.78 43.76 -12.24
C PHE A 82 -11.93 44.39 -13.36
N ASN A 83 -10.63 44.13 -13.39
CA ASN A 83 -9.70 44.81 -14.30
C ASN A 83 -9.73 44.25 -15.73
N VAL A 84 -9.95 42.94 -15.89
CA VAL A 84 -9.96 42.30 -17.22
C VAL A 84 -11.37 42.30 -17.81
N PHE A 85 -12.38 41.97 -16.99
CA PHE A 85 -13.75 41.81 -17.48
C PHE A 85 -14.68 42.99 -17.15
N GLY A 86 -14.27 43.94 -16.29
CA GLY A 86 -15.13 45.07 -15.89
C GLY A 86 -16.32 44.64 -15.02
N ILE A 87 -16.30 43.45 -14.43
CA ILE A 87 -17.42 42.88 -13.68
C ILE A 87 -17.22 43.16 -12.19
N SER A 88 -18.10 43.96 -11.60
CA SER A 88 -18.04 44.27 -10.16
C SER A 88 -18.59 43.14 -9.28
N SER A 89 -19.60 42.40 -9.74
CA SER A 89 -20.21 41.28 -9.02
C SER A 89 -20.84 40.24 -9.96
N TYR A 90 -21.01 39.01 -9.48
CA TYR A 90 -21.70 37.96 -10.22
C TYR A 90 -23.21 38.20 -10.29
N ARG A 91 -23.84 37.81 -11.40
CA ARG A 91 -25.30 37.90 -11.56
C ARG A 91 -26.00 36.89 -10.66
N GLN A 92 -27.23 37.20 -10.23
CA GLN A 92 -28.00 36.38 -9.29
C GLN A 92 -28.32 34.95 -9.78
N ASN A 93 -28.17 34.65 -11.08
CA ASN A 93 -28.29 33.31 -11.66
C ASN A 93 -26.95 32.57 -11.79
N GLN A 94 -25.81 33.27 -11.64
CA GLN A 94 -24.47 32.70 -11.48
C GLN A 94 -24.18 32.58 -9.98
N ARG A 95 -25.01 31.81 -9.27
CA ARG A 95 -24.68 31.45 -7.90
C ARG A 95 -23.68 30.31 -8.01
N GLU A 96 -22.58 30.39 -7.28
CA GLU A 96 -21.71 29.22 -7.07
C GLU A 96 -22.57 28.03 -6.70
N VAL A 97 -22.30 26.87 -7.32
CA VAL A 97 -22.90 25.61 -6.90
C VAL A 97 -22.41 25.38 -5.47
N ARG A 98 -23.30 25.67 -4.51
CA ARG A 98 -23.08 25.46 -3.08
C ARG A 98 -22.93 23.97 -2.77
#